data_AF-A0A7S0YJP8-F1
#
_entry.id   AF-A0A7S0YJP8-F1
#
_cell.length_a   1.000
_cell.length_b   1.000
_cell.length_c   1.000
_cell.angle_alpha   90.00
_cell.angle_beta   90.00
_cell.angle_gamma   90.00
#
_symmetry.space_group_name_H-M   'P 1'
#
loop_
_entity.id
_entity.type
_entity.pdbx_description
1 polymer ?
#
loop_
_entity_poly.entity_id
_entity_poly.type
_entity_poly.pdbx_seq_one_letter_code
_entity_poly.pdbx_strand_id
1 'polypeptide(L)'
;RLAKLSGGVAVLKIGGASEVEVGEKKDRVTDALNATKAAVEEGIVPGGGAALLHASMTLDELKNKVENFDQQIGVQIIQNALKVPMKTIANNAGVEGYVAVGKVMESNDVELGYNAATGKFVNMVDAGIIDPLKVVRTALVDAASVASLITTSECVIVDLPEDKKSTSGPGVGGPGGFGDMY
;
A
#
# COMPACT_ATOMS: atom_id res chain seq x y z
N ARG A 1 -17.32 -23.35 15.26
CA ARG A 1 -16.68 -24.67 14.99
C ARG A 1 -17.44 -25.48 13.92
N LEU A 2 -18.78 -25.53 13.94
CA LEU A 2 -19.59 -26.25 12.93
C LEU A 2 -19.33 -25.77 11.48
N ALA A 3 -19.29 -24.46 11.23
CA ALA A 3 -19.03 -23.89 9.90
C ALA A 3 -17.68 -24.29 9.27
N LYS A 4 -16.64 -24.56 10.08
CA LYS A 4 -15.34 -25.06 9.59
C LYS A 4 -15.35 -26.56 9.25
N LEU A 5 -16.34 -27.30 9.75
CA LEU A 5 -16.52 -28.74 9.51
C LEU A 5 -17.54 -29.04 8.41
N SER A 6 -18.49 -28.12 8.18
CA SER A 6 -19.52 -28.21 7.13
C SER A 6 -19.11 -27.55 5.81
N GLY A 7 -18.04 -26.74 5.82
CA GLY A 7 -17.55 -26.03 4.64
C GLY A 7 -16.69 -26.93 3.75
N GLY A 8 -16.98 -26.95 2.44
CA GLY A 8 -16.14 -27.62 1.45
C GLY A 8 -14.80 -26.89 1.24
N VAL A 9 -13.75 -27.65 0.92
CA VAL A 9 -12.44 -27.08 0.55
C VAL A 9 -12.35 -27.00 -0.98
N ALA A 10 -12.20 -25.80 -1.51
CA ALA A 10 -11.89 -25.58 -2.93
C ALA A 10 -10.38 -25.53 -3.13
N VAL A 11 -9.86 -26.31 -4.08
CA VAL A 11 -8.43 -26.36 -4.44
C VAL A 11 -8.24 -25.74 -5.82
N LEU A 12 -7.48 -24.64 -5.88
CA LEU A 12 -7.07 -24.01 -7.14
C LEU A 12 -5.73 -24.60 -7.57
N LYS A 13 -5.67 -25.22 -8.76
CA LYS A 13 -4.44 -25.76 -9.35
C LYS A 13 -3.89 -24.79 -10.38
N ILE A 14 -2.72 -24.21 -10.11
CA ILE A 14 -2.09 -23.20 -10.96
C ILE A 14 -0.90 -23.86 -11.66
N GLY A 15 -0.78 -23.64 -12.98
CA GLY A 15 0.30 -24.19 -13.81
C GLY A 15 0.92 -23.13 -14.73
N GLY A 16 2.08 -23.45 -15.28
CA GLY A 16 2.90 -22.58 -16.13
C GLY A 16 3.99 -23.39 -16.84
N ALA A 17 4.65 -22.77 -17.81
CA ALA A 17 5.69 -23.42 -18.62
C ALA A 17 7.04 -23.53 -17.86
N SER A 18 7.25 -22.70 -16.85
CA SER A 18 8.45 -22.71 -15.99
C SER A 18 8.06 -22.50 -14.52
N GLU A 19 8.95 -22.87 -13.59
CA GLU A 19 8.73 -22.64 -12.16
C GLU A 19 8.53 -21.16 -11.81
N VAL A 20 9.27 -20.27 -12.49
CA VAL A 20 9.14 -18.81 -12.30
C VAL A 20 7.75 -18.33 -12.69
N GLU A 21 7.23 -18.81 -13.83
CA GLU A 21 5.89 -18.45 -14.29
C GLU A 21 4.79 -19.02 -13.38
N VAL A 22 4.97 -20.25 -12.88
CA VAL A 22 4.07 -20.85 -11.90
C VAL A 22 4.03 -20.01 -10.62
N GLY A 23 5.18 -19.55 -10.14
CA GLY A 23 5.29 -18.67 -8.98
C GLY A 23 4.50 -17.37 -9.17
N GLU A 24 4.78 -16.64 -10.25
CA GLU A 24 4.11 -15.37 -10.54
C GLU A 24 2.59 -15.53 -10.69
N LYS A 25 2.14 -16.55 -11.43
CA LYS A 25 0.70 -16.83 -11.58
C LYS A 25 0.04 -17.22 -10.27
N LYS A 26 0.73 -17.99 -9.42
CA LYS A 26 0.22 -18.39 -8.11
C LYS A 26 0.04 -17.18 -7.20
N ASP A 27 1.02 -16.29 -7.16
CA ASP A 27 0.95 -15.06 -6.37
C ASP A 27 -0.20 -14.18 -6.87
N ARG A 28 -0.30 -13.97 -8.19
CA ARG A 28 -1.40 -13.22 -8.81
C ARG A 28 -2.79 -13.79 -8.48
N VAL A 29 -2.95 -15.11 -8.52
CA VAL A 29 -4.22 -15.77 -8.15
C VAL A 29 -4.51 -15.63 -6.66
N THR A 30 -3.48 -15.67 -5.82
CA THR A 30 -3.61 -15.52 -4.37
C THR A 30 -4.05 -14.10 -4.02
N ASP A 31 -3.45 -13.09 -4.66
CA ASP A 31 -3.83 -11.68 -4.53
C ASP A 31 -5.26 -11.44 -4.99
N ALA A 32 -5.63 -11.94 -6.17
CA ALA A 32 -6.99 -11.82 -6.70
C ALA A 32 -8.04 -12.48 -5.78
N LEU A 33 -7.73 -13.65 -5.23
CA LEU A 33 -8.60 -14.35 -4.28
C LEU A 33 -8.80 -13.53 -3.00
N ASN A 34 -7.72 -12.99 -2.45
CA ASN A 34 -7.77 -12.21 -1.21
C ASN A 34 -8.47 -10.86 -1.42
N ALA A 35 -8.21 -10.18 -2.54
CA ALA A 35 -8.89 -8.95 -2.91
C ALA A 35 -10.40 -9.16 -3.08
N THR A 36 -10.80 -10.24 -3.76
CA THR A 36 -12.23 -10.58 -3.93
C THR A 36 -12.91 -10.88 -2.60
N LYS A 37 -12.24 -11.64 -1.70
CA LYS A 37 -12.77 -11.88 -0.35
C LYS A 37 -12.96 -10.59 0.44
N ALA A 38 -11.96 -9.71 0.41
CA ALA A 38 -12.04 -8.40 1.08
C ALA A 38 -13.16 -7.51 0.51
N ALA A 39 -13.33 -7.52 -0.81
CA ALA A 39 -14.39 -6.79 -1.50
C ALA A 39 -15.79 -7.33 -1.15
N VAL A 40 -15.94 -8.64 -0.98
CA VAL A 40 -17.21 -9.26 -0.54
C VAL A 40 -17.52 -8.92 0.93
N GLU A 41 -16.51 -8.82 1.78
CA GLU A 41 -16.70 -8.53 3.21
C GLU A 41 -17.11 -7.07 3.47
N GLU A 42 -16.47 -6.11 2.80
CA GLU A 42 -16.61 -4.68 3.14
C GLU A 42 -16.95 -3.78 1.95
N GLY A 43 -17.13 -4.33 0.76
CA GLY A 43 -17.38 -3.57 -0.46
C GLY A 43 -16.13 -3.02 -1.12
N ILE A 44 -16.36 -2.16 -2.11
CA ILE A 44 -15.35 -1.60 -3.01
C ILE A 44 -15.42 -0.08 -3.01
N VAL A 45 -14.33 0.55 -3.42
CA VAL A 45 -14.21 2.00 -3.62
C VAL A 45 -13.49 2.31 -4.94
N PRO A 46 -13.65 3.54 -5.47
CA PRO A 46 -12.87 4.02 -6.61
C PRO A 46 -11.37 3.87 -6.38
N GLY A 47 -10.71 3.08 -7.23
CA GLY A 47 -9.31 2.73 -7.06
C GLY A 47 -8.34 3.82 -7.51
N GLY A 48 -7.05 3.47 -7.64
CA GLY A 48 -6.04 4.38 -8.19
C GLY A 48 -5.76 5.60 -7.31
N GLY A 49 -6.05 5.50 -6.02
CA GLY A 49 -5.93 6.61 -5.06
C GLY A 49 -7.08 7.63 -5.12
N ALA A 50 -8.10 7.44 -5.97
CA ALA A 50 -9.25 8.34 -6.07
C ALA A 50 -10.05 8.40 -4.76
N ALA A 51 -10.35 7.25 -4.14
CA ALA A 51 -11.07 7.21 -2.87
C ALA A 51 -10.37 8.00 -1.75
N LEU A 52 -9.04 7.85 -1.62
CA LEU A 52 -8.24 8.59 -0.63
C LEU A 52 -8.23 10.09 -0.92
N LEU A 53 -8.10 10.47 -2.20
CA LEU A 53 -8.12 11.86 -2.61
C LEU A 53 -9.44 12.54 -2.27
N HIS A 54 -10.57 11.92 -2.62
CA HIS A 54 -11.91 12.43 -2.30
C HIS A 54 -12.15 12.49 -0.79
N ALA A 55 -11.71 11.46 -0.05
CA ALA A 55 -11.75 11.49 1.41
C ALA A 55 -10.94 12.65 2.02
N SER A 56 -9.86 13.11 1.36
CA SER A 56 -9.09 14.27 1.82
C SER A 56 -9.89 15.59 1.78
N MET A 57 -10.89 15.70 0.90
CA MET A 57 -11.69 16.91 0.74
C MET A 57 -12.71 17.09 1.88
N THR A 58 -13.12 15.99 2.53
CA THR A 58 -14.05 16.06 3.68
C THR A 58 -13.34 16.44 4.98
N LEU A 59 -12.00 16.38 5.03
CA LEU A 59 -11.22 16.70 6.23
C LEU A 59 -11.20 18.18 6.58
N ASP A 60 -11.58 19.08 5.67
CA ASP A 60 -11.69 20.52 5.98
C ASP A 60 -12.75 20.78 7.06
N GLU A 61 -13.85 20.02 7.06
CA GLU A 61 -14.86 20.09 8.12
C GLU A 61 -14.31 19.63 9.48
N LEU A 62 -13.47 18.59 9.47
CA LEU A 62 -12.84 18.09 10.69
C LEU A 62 -11.82 19.10 11.22
N LYS A 63 -11.00 19.68 10.35
CA LYS A 63 -9.99 20.68 10.69
C LYS A 63 -10.59 21.90 11.41
N ASN A 64 -11.82 22.29 11.06
CA ASN A 64 -12.50 23.42 11.71
C ASN A 64 -13.14 23.07 13.07
N LYS A 65 -13.22 21.79 13.43
CA LYS A 65 -13.84 21.29 14.67
C LYS A 65 -12.83 20.92 15.76
N VAL A 66 -11.54 20.90 15.45
CA VAL A 66 -10.49 20.54 16.42
C VAL A 66 -10.22 21.69 17.41
N GLU A 67 -9.70 21.34 18.58
CA GLU A 67 -9.64 22.25 19.74
C GLU A 67 -8.47 23.24 19.67
N ASN A 68 -7.36 22.85 19.05
CA ASN A 68 -6.13 23.64 19.03
C ASN A 68 -5.40 23.59 17.69
N PHE A 69 -4.42 24.48 17.53
CA PHE A 69 -3.65 24.64 16.29
C PHE A 69 -2.83 23.40 15.92
N ASP A 70 -2.28 22.69 16.90
CA ASP A 70 -1.47 21.48 16.66
C ASP A 70 -2.33 20.35 16.06
N GLN A 71 -3.56 20.20 16.54
CA GLN A 71 -4.53 19.28 15.95
C GLN A 71 -4.90 19.69 14.52
N GLN A 72 -5.00 20.99 14.22
CA GLN A 72 -5.23 21.47 12.84
C GLN A 72 -4.08 21.08 11.91
N ILE A 73 -2.84 21.18 12.38
CA ILE A 73 -1.66 20.72 11.64
C ILE A 73 -1.73 19.21 11.44
N GLY A 74 -2.10 18.44 12.46
CA GLY A 74 -2.27 16.98 12.35
C GLY A 74 -3.27 16.58 11.25
N VAL A 75 -4.42 17.23 11.20
CA VAL A 75 -5.42 17.01 10.13
C VAL A 75 -4.83 17.38 8.76
N GLN A 76 -4.10 18.50 8.66
CA GLN A 76 -3.47 18.93 7.42
C GLN A 76 -2.42 17.93 6.91
N ILE A 77 -1.67 17.28 7.80
CA ILE A 77 -0.69 16.23 7.45
C ILE A 77 -1.40 15.06 6.78
N ILE A 78 -2.47 14.55 7.39
CA ILE A 78 -3.26 13.44 6.82
C ILE A 78 -3.84 13.86 5.46
N GLN A 79 -4.44 15.05 5.39
CA GLN A 79 -5.01 15.59 4.15
C GLN A 79 -3.99 15.64 3.01
N ASN A 80 -2.74 16.04 3.31
CA ASN A 80 -1.67 16.05 2.32
C ASN A 80 -1.20 14.64 1.95
N ALA A 81 -1.09 13.74 2.93
CA ALA A 81 -0.67 12.35 2.71
C ALA A 81 -1.65 11.59 1.80
N LEU A 82 -2.96 11.80 1.96
CA LEU A 82 -4.00 11.15 1.16
C LEU A 82 -3.95 11.51 -0.33
N LYS A 83 -3.33 12.64 -0.70
CA LYS A 83 -3.14 13.06 -2.11
C LYS A 83 -1.97 12.35 -2.78
N VAL A 84 -1.02 11.83 -2.00
CA VAL A 84 0.23 11.26 -2.49
C VAL A 84 0.02 10.00 -3.34
N PRO A 85 -0.85 9.02 -2.99
CA PRO A 85 -1.02 7.81 -3.78
C PRO A 85 -1.37 8.07 -5.25
N MET A 86 -2.41 8.88 -5.52
CA MET A 86 -2.78 9.24 -6.89
C MET A 86 -1.66 10.02 -7.59
N LYS A 87 -1.02 10.98 -6.89
CA LYS A 87 0.10 11.75 -7.44
C LYS A 87 1.25 10.83 -7.88
N THR A 88 1.60 9.84 -7.06
CA THR A 88 2.65 8.87 -7.37
C THR A 88 2.29 8.00 -8.56
N ILE A 89 1.04 7.53 -8.63
CA ILE A 89 0.54 6.75 -9.79
C ILE A 89 0.62 7.59 -11.08
N ALA A 90 0.17 8.84 -11.04
CA ALA A 90 0.22 9.74 -12.19
C ALA A 90 1.66 10.04 -12.64
N ASN A 91 2.56 10.30 -11.68
CA ASN A 91 3.99 10.51 -11.97
C ASN A 91 4.64 9.28 -12.61
N ASN A 92 4.32 8.08 -12.10
CA ASN A 92 4.82 6.82 -12.66
C ASN A 92 4.29 6.57 -14.08
N ALA A 93 3.12 7.13 -14.42
CA ALA A 93 2.55 7.12 -15.76
C ALA A 93 3.09 8.25 -16.67
N GLY A 94 4.08 9.03 -16.21
CA GLY A 94 4.70 10.11 -17.00
C GLY A 94 3.90 11.41 -17.06
N VAL A 95 2.88 11.57 -16.22
CA VAL A 95 2.06 12.79 -16.14
C VAL A 95 2.33 13.52 -14.84
N GLU A 96 2.27 14.85 -14.88
CA GLU A 96 2.47 15.67 -13.68
C GLU A 96 1.36 15.43 -12.65
N GLY A 97 1.70 14.75 -11.55
CA GLY A 97 0.72 14.28 -10.59
C GLY A 97 -0.06 15.39 -9.87
N TYR A 98 0.50 16.59 -9.72
CA TYR A 98 -0.24 17.74 -9.18
C TYR A 98 -1.39 18.18 -10.11
N VAL A 99 -1.17 18.15 -11.42
CA VAL A 99 -2.20 18.47 -12.42
C VAL A 99 -3.30 17.41 -12.42
N ALA A 100 -2.92 16.13 -12.30
CA ALA A 100 -3.89 15.04 -12.23
C ALA A 100 -4.75 15.12 -10.96
N VAL A 101 -4.13 15.33 -9.80
CA VAL A 101 -4.83 15.51 -8.52
C VAL A 101 -5.74 16.72 -8.56
N GLY A 102 -5.25 17.87 -9.06
CA GLY A 102 -6.05 19.10 -9.16
C GLY A 102 -7.32 18.91 -9.97
N LYS A 103 -7.21 18.29 -11.16
CA LYS A 103 -8.37 18.01 -12.02
C LYS A 103 -9.41 17.11 -11.38
N VAL A 104 -9.00 16.12 -10.60
CA VAL A 104 -9.95 15.24 -9.88
C VAL A 104 -10.62 16.01 -8.74
N MET A 105 -9.87 16.84 -8.00
CA MET A 105 -10.40 17.65 -6.89
C MET A 105 -11.36 18.77 -7.35
N GLU A 106 -11.27 19.22 -8.60
CA GLU A 106 -12.22 20.19 -9.18
C GLU A 106 -13.61 19.57 -9.46
N SER A 107 -13.71 18.24 -9.45
CA SER A 107 -14.96 17.52 -9.66
C SER A 107 -15.69 17.25 -8.35
N ASN A 108 -17.01 17.33 -8.38
CA ASN A 108 -17.87 16.86 -7.28
C ASN A 108 -18.21 15.36 -7.39
N ASP A 109 -17.80 14.70 -8.47
CA ASP A 109 -17.99 13.27 -8.67
C ASP A 109 -16.92 12.47 -7.92
N VAL A 110 -17.34 11.78 -6.86
CA VAL A 110 -16.50 10.94 -6.01
C VAL A 110 -15.99 9.69 -6.73
N GLU A 111 -16.59 9.32 -7.86
CA GLU A 111 -16.16 8.17 -8.66
C GLU A 111 -15.17 8.58 -9.75
N LEU A 112 -14.99 9.88 -10.00
CA LEU A 112 -14.00 10.37 -10.94
C LEU A 112 -12.58 10.13 -10.41
N GLY A 113 -11.72 9.60 -11.28
CA GLY A 113 -10.30 9.46 -11.02
C GLY A 113 -9.48 9.50 -12.29
N TYR A 114 -8.18 9.28 -12.15
CA TYR A 114 -7.23 9.25 -13.25
C TYR A 114 -6.85 7.81 -13.60
N ASN A 115 -7.23 7.36 -14.80
CA ASN A 115 -6.82 6.07 -15.32
C ASN A 115 -5.41 6.18 -15.92
N ALA A 116 -4.42 5.75 -15.14
CA ALA A 116 -3.01 5.77 -15.51
C ALA A 116 -2.65 4.91 -16.74
N ALA A 117 -3.42 3.87 -17.04
CA ALA A 117 -3.17 3.02 -18.21
C ALA A 117 -3.56 3.70 -19.52
N THR A 118 -4.54 4.60 -19.51
CA THR A 118 -5.04 5.29 -20.71
C THR A 118 -4.77 6.79 -20.73
N GLY A 119 -4.35 7.37 -19.60
CA GLY A 119 -4.12 8.80 -19.45
C GLY A 119 -5.40 9.65 -19.37
N LYS A 120 -6.55 9.04 -19.08
CA LYS A 120 -7.87 9.71 -19.11
C LYS A 120 -8.49 9.83 -17.73
N PHE A 121 -9.27 10.88 -17.53
CA PHE A 121 -10.15 11.02 -16.37
C PHE A 121 -11.46 10.30 -16.66
N VAL A 122 -11.82 9.36 -15.80
CA VAL A 122 -12.97 8.46 -16.01
C VAL A 122 -13.64 8.18 -14.68
N ASN A 123 -14.89 7.73 -14.74
CA ASN A 123 -15.49 7.04 -13.62
C ASN A 123 -14.71 5.73 -13.38
N MET A 124 -14.09 5.62 -12.22
CA MET A 124 -13.17 4.53 -11.90
C MET A 124 -13.92 3.20 -11.71
N VAL A 125 -15.14 3.25 -11.18
CA VAL A 125 -15.97 2.06 -10.96
C VAL A 125 -16.45 1.50 -12.29
N ASP A 126 -16.98 2.34 -13.17
CA ASP A 126 -17.40 1.95 -14.52
C ASP A 126 -16.23 1.43 -15.37
N ALA A 127 -15.04 2.02 -15.19
CA ALA A 127 -13.81 1.56 -15.83
C ALA A 127 -13.22 0.27 -15.23
N GLY A 128 -13.82 -0.26 -14.16
CA GLY A 128 -13.35 -1.47 -13.47
C GLY A 128 -12.08 -1.27 -12.62
N ILE A 129 -11.69 -0.03 -12.35
CA ILE A 129 -10.55 0.34 -11.51
C ILE A 129 -11.06 0.53 -10.09
N ILE A 130 -11.13 -0.58 -9.36
CA ILE A 130 -11.74 -0.66 -8.03
C ILE A 130 -10.75 -1.24 -7.03
N ASP A 131 -10.77 -0.72 -5.81
CA ASP A 131 -9.99 -1.25 -4.70
C ASP A 131 -10.95 -1.74 -3.60
N PRO A 132 -10.68 -2.86 -2.91
CA PRO A 132 -11.46 -3.28 -1.76
C PRO A 132 -11.37 -2.25 -0.63
N LEU A 133 -12.51 -1.85 -0.05
CA LEU A 133 -12.55 -0.83 1.02
C LEU A 133 -11.65 -1.19 2.19
N LYS A 134 -11.69 -2.47 2.59
CA LYS A 134 -10.86 -3.01 3.67
C LYS A 134 -9.37 -2.78 3.44
N VAL A 135 -8.89 -2.97 2.21
CA VAL A 135 -7.46 -2.80 1.86
C VAL A 135 -7.05 -1.35 2.01
N VAL A 136 -7.84 -0.42 1.44
CA VAL A 136 -7.55 1.02 1.50
C VAL A 136 -7.58 1.54 2.93
N ARG A 137 -8.58 1.14 3.73
CA ARG A 137 -8.70 1.55 5.13
C ARG A 137 -7.58 0.98 5.98
N THR A 138 -7.30 -0.32 5.88
CA THR A 138 -6.24 -0.97 6.66
C THR A 138 -4.87 -0.38 6.32
N ALA A 139 -4.58 -0.14 5.05
CA ALA A 139 -3.33 0.52 4.64
C ALA A 139 -3.17 1.91 5.29
N LEU A 140 -4.22 2.72 5.32
CA LEU A 140 -4.18 4.04 5.96
C LEU A 140 -3.98 3.95 7.48
N VAL A 141 -4.71 3.05 8.15
CA VAL A 141 -4.63 2.87 9.61
C VAL A 141 -3.25 2.37 10.01
N ASP A 142 -2.70 1.39 9.29
CA ASP A 142 -1.39 0.82 9.57
C ASP A 142 -0.28 1.87 9.32
N ALA A 143 -0.37 2.62 8.22
CA ALA A 143 0.57 3.70 7.93
C ALA A 143 0.52 4.80 9.01
N ALA A 144 -0.67 5.19 9.44
CA ALA A 144 -0.84 6.18 10.52
C ALA A 144 -0.28 5.65 11.85
N SER A 145 -0.49 4.37 12.17
CA SER A 145 0.02 3.73 13.38
C SER A 145 1.55 3.78 13.44
N VAL A 146 2.23 3.39 12.35
CA VAL A 146 3.70 3.45 12.26
C VAL A 146 4.20 4.89 12.31
N ALA A 147 3.55 5.81 11.60
CA ALA A 147 3.92 7.22 11.59
C ALA A 147 3.80 7.85 12.98
N SER A 148 2.73 7.57 13.73
CA SER A 148 2.54 8.02 15.11
C SER A 148 3.62 7.47 16.02
N LEU A 149 3.93 6.17 15.94
CA LEU A 149 4.97 5.53 16.75
C LEU A 149 6.32 6.22 16.53
N ILE A 150 6.74 6.41 15.27
CA ILE A 150 8.01 7.06 14.94
C ILE A 150 8.00 8.52 15.40
N THR A 151 6.90 9.25 15.20
CA THR A 151 6.80 10.66 15.60
C THR A 151 6.95 10.86 17.10
N THR A 152 6.47 9.92 17.91
CA THR A 152 6.59 9.97 19.38
C THR A 152 7.86 9.31 19.93
N SER A 153 8.70 8.75 19.06
CA SER A 153 9.92 8.05 19.46
C SER A 153 11.07 9.05 19.65
N GLU A 154 11.37 9.38 20.90
CA GLU A 154 12.44 10.33 21.25
C GLU A 154 13.85 9.72 21.15
N CYS A 155 13.99 8.39 21.27
CA CYS A 155 15.27 7.72 21.17
C CYS A 155 15.16 6.31 20.57
N VAL A 156 16.23 5.89 19.89
CA VAL A 156 16.42 4.53 19.38
C VAL A 156 17.76 4.02 19.89
N ILE A 157 17.73 2.93 20.64
CA ILE A 157 18.94 2.25 21.11
C ILE A 157 19.25 1.13 20.11
N VAL A 158 20.47 1.14 19.59
CA VAL A 158 20.95 0.11 18.66
C VAL A 158 22.18 -0.56 19.25
N ASP A 159 22.32 -1.86 18.99
CA ASP A 159 23.55 -2.57 19.29
C ASP A 159 24.69 -2.04 18.42
N LEU A 160 25.89 -1.98 19.00
CA LEU A 160 27.08 -1.63 18.24
C LEU A 160 27.33 -2.70 17.17
N PRO A 161 27.77 -2.33 15.95
CA PRO A 161 28.23 -3.30 14.97
C PRO A 161 29.29 -4.18 15.63
N GLU A 162 29.08 -5.50 15.61
CA GLU A 162 30.12 -6.40 16.07
C GLU A 162 31.34 -6.22 15.18
N ASP A 163 32.48 -5.86 15.78
CA ASP A 163 33.76 -6.01 15.12
C ASP A 163 33.90 -7.50 14.79
N LYS A 164 33.65 -7.85 13.52
CA LYS A 164 34.11 -9.12 12.97
C LYS A 164 35.61 -9.11 13.19
N LYS A 165 36.08 -9.74 14.28
CA LYS A 165 37.50 -10.01 14.49
C LYS A 165 37.96 -10.72 13.23
N SER A 166 38.66 -10.00 12.37
CA SER A 166 39.55 -10.61 11.39
C SER A 166 40.39 -11.57 12.22
N THR A 167 40.20 -12.86 12.02
CA THR A 167 41.02 -13.89 12.59
C THR A 167 42.41 -13.75 11.99
N SER A 168 43.17 -12.76 12.47
CA SER A 168 44.62 -12.73 12.38
C SER A 168 45.16 -13.77 13.36
N GLY A 169 44.90 -15.04 13.04
CA GLY A 169 45.67 -16.15 13.56
C GLY A 169 46.94 -16.26 12.74
N PRO A 170 48.14 -16.35 13.37
CA PRO A 170 49.37 -16.60 12.65
C PRO A 170 49.25 -17.93 11.88
N GLY A 171 49.53 -17.86 10.58
CA GLY A 171 49.16 -18.89 9.62
C GLY A 171 49.66 -20.29 9.96
N VAL A 172 48.80 -21.28 9.73
CA VAL A 172 49.16 -22.65 9.37
C VAL A 172 48.07 -23.15 8.40
N GLY A 173 48.53 -23.76 7.30
CA GLY A 173 47.78 -24.04 6.07
C GLY A 173 46.52 -24.90 6.16
N GLY A 174 45.66 -24.69 5.16
CA GLY A 174 44.58 -25.60 4.77
C GLY A 174 43.85 -25.08 3.53
N PRO A 175 43.92 -25.74 2.36
CA PRO A 175 43.26 -25.28 1.14
C PRO A 175 41.80 -25.73 1.09
N GLY A 176 40.90 -24.82 0.71
CA GLY A 176 39.50 -25.09 0.35
C GLY A 176 38.53 -24.59 1.44
N GLY A 177 37.69 -23.58 1.25
CA GLY A 177 37.07 -23.12 0.02
C GLY A 177 35.65 -23.66 -0.07
N PHE A 178 34.73 -23.11 0.73
CA PHE A 178 33.29 -23.10 0.44
C PHE A 178 32.73 -21.80 1.01
N GLY A 179 32.40 -20.87 0.11
CA GLY A 179 31.74 -19.62 0.44
C GLY A 179 30.30 -19.87 0.85
N ASP A 180 29.89 -19.20 1.92
CA ASP A 180 28.49 -19.07 2.31
C ASP A 180 27.74 -18.33 1.20
N MET A 181 26.75 -19.02 0.65
CA MET A 181 25.71 -18.45 -0.21
C MET A 181 24.86 -17.49 0.60
N TYR A 182 24.77 -16.26 0.10
CA TYR A 182 23.51 -15.52 0.10
C TYR A 182 22.63 -16.03 -1.03
#